data_AF-Q5UX53-F1
#
_entry.id   AF-Q5UX53-F1
#
_cell.length_a   1.000
_cell.length_b   1.000
_cell.length_c   1.000
_cell.angle_alpha   90.00
_cell.angle_beta   90.00
_cell.angle_gamma   90.00
#
_symmetry.space_group_name_H-M   'P 1'
#
loop_
_entity.id
_entity.type
_entity.pdbx_description
1 polymer ?
#
loop_
_entity_poly.entity_id
_entity_poly.type
_entity_poly.pdbx_seq_one_letter_code
_entity_poly.pdbx_strand_id
1 'polypeptide(L)'
;MAYNSVPHQGWLWSYLNDTAEWDRRLERRYDEFVTAAVDAGVDRRTVAANFEPESAIWTPVQLRAEFGTVEWRSPDAALPSQVLQLADAVASLMDHLRGTEVRIEGETGRVTDDKIVLPEFDAVLAYANDAIRDGATCDSVGSYLDRMGFDVDAYEPVAPTFDRPEPVTPRDAREIRLDHADRLQDDVRQAAPVALD
;
A
#
# COMPACT_ATOMS: atom_id res chain seq x y z
N MET A 1 -3.08 0.26 15.07
CA MET A 1 -2.51 1.12 14.01
C MET A 1 -2.74 2.58 14.36
N ALA A 2 -1.96 3.50 13.76
CA ALA A 2 -2.01 4.94 14.05
C ALA A 2 -3.41 5.57 13.90
N TYR A 3 -4.31 4.92 13.16
CA TYR A 3 -5.67 5.41 12.88
C TYR A 3 -6.79 4.63 13.57
N ASN A 4 -6.49 3.76 14.54
CA ASN A 4 -7.50 2.91 15.21
C ASN A 4 -8.64 3.71 15.87
N SER A 5 -8.39 4.97 16.26
CA SER A 5 -9.37 5.86 16.88
C SER A 5 -10.15 6.70 15.87
N VAL A 6 -9.81 6.62 14.57
CA VAL A 6 -10.49 7.39 13.50
C VAL A 6 -11.19 6.39 12.58
N PRO A 7 -12.54 6.26 12.68
CA PRO A 7 -13.28 5.30 11.88
C PRO A 7 -12.99 5.42 10.39
N HIS A 8 -12.86 4.28 9.71
CA HIS A 8 -12.67 4.17 8.26
C HIS A 8 -11.36 4.74 7.68
N GLN A 9 -10.48 5.31 8.51
CA GLN A 9 -9.15 5.72 8.09
C GLN A 9 -8.23 4.51 8.06
N GLY A 10 -7.59 4.30 6.91
CA GLY A 10 -6.66 3.21 6.68
C GLY A 10 -7.25 1.86 6.38
N TRP A 11 -8.54 1.83 6.12
CA TRP A 11 -9.22 0.59 5.76
C TRP A 11 -9.15 0.40 4.25
N LEU A 12 -8.92 -0.84 3.83
CA LEU A 12 -9.12 -1.20 2.44
C LEU A 12 -10.61 -1.06 2.10
N TRP A 13 -10.91 -0.50 0.94
CA TRP A 13 -12.29 -0.37 0.45
C TRP A 13 -12.61 -1.52 -0.49
N SER A 14 -13.86 -2.02 -0.42
CA SER A 14 -14.32 -3.05 -1.32
C SER A 14 -14.27 -2.60 -2.78
N TYR A 15 -14.16 -3.57 -3.68
CA TYR A 15 -14.18 -3.33 -5.11
C TYR A 15 -15.35 -2.41 -5.52
N LEU A 16 -15.05 -1.56 -6.48
CA LEU A 16 -15.97 -0.56 -7.01
C LEU A 16 -16.61 -1.10 -8.28
N ASN A 17 -17.85 -0.69 -8.53
CA ASN A 17 -18.48 -0.95 -9.83
C ASN A 17 -18.08 0.12 -10.86
N ASP A 18 -17.89 1.36 -10.41
CA ASP A 18 -17.51 2.49 -11.25
C ASP A 18 -16.81 3.61 -10.44
N THR A 19 -16.25 4.59 -11.16
CA THR A 19 -15.58 5.75 -10.56
C THR A 19 -16.55 6.69 -9.84
N ALA A 20 -17.82 6.75 -10.25
CA ALA A 20 -18.80 7.58 -9.57
C ALA A 20 -19.12 7.04 -8.15
N GLU A 21 -19.02 5.73 -7.95
CA GLU A 21 -19.10 5.10 -6.65
C GLU A 21 -17.94 5.52 -5.75
N TRP A 22 -16.72 5.59 -6.29
CA TRP A 22 -15.55 6.09 -5.59
C TRP A 22 -15.78 7.52 -5.09
N ASP A 23 -16.21 8.42 -5.98
CA ASP A 23 -16.44 9.83 -5.65
C ASP A 23 -17.48 9.97 -4.53
N ARG A 24 -18.60 9.25 -4.62
CA ARG A 24 -19.64 9.24 -3.57
C ARG A 24 -19.11 8.71 -2.22
N ARG A 25 -18.24 7.69 -2.24
CA ARG A 25 -17.64 7.17 -1.00
C ARG A 25 -16.67 8.21 -0.40
N LEU A 26 -15.87 8.87 -1.23
CA LEU A 26 -14.90 9.88 -0.81
C LEU A 26 -15.58 11.14 -0.24
N GLU A 27 -16.59 11.67 -0.92
CA GLU A 27 -17.39 12.81 -0.46
C GLU A 27 -18.02 12.53 0.90
N ARG A 28 -18.67 11.37 1.07
CA ARG A 28 -19.28 10.98 2.34
C ARG A 28 -18.25 10.93 3.48
N ARG A 29 -17.06 10.40 3.22
CA ARG A 29 -15.98 10.34 4.24
C ARG A 29 -15.44 11.74 4.55
N TYR A 30 -15.35 12.61 3.54
CA TYR A 30 -14.97 14.00 3.74
C TYR A 30 -15.98 14.75 4.62
N ASP A 31 -17.29 14.57 4.40
CA ASP A 31 -18.33 15.18 5.23
C ASP A 31 -18.24 14.73 6.70
N GLU A 32 -17.95 13.44 6.94
CA GLU A 32 -17.70 12.91 8.28
C GLU A 32 -16.46 13.51 8.92
N PHE A 33 -15.36 13.66 8.15
CA PHE A 33 -14.14 14.33 8.60
C PHE A 33 -14.41 15.79 8.98
N VAL A 34 -15.12 16.55 8.14
CA VAL A 34 -15.48 17.95 8.41
C VAL A 34 -16.36 18.05 9.66
N THR A 35 -17.33 17.15 9.81
CA THR A 35 -18.20 17.11 10.99
C THR A 35 -17.39 16.86 12.26
N ALA A 36 -16.51 15.85 12.25
CA ALA A 36 -15.64 15.53 13.38
C ALA A 36 -14.68 16.69 13.74
N ALA A 37 -14.13 17.38 12.74
CA ALA A 37 -13.27 18.54 12.97
C ALA A 37 -14.03 19.72 13.61
N VAL A 38 -15.26 19.97 13.15
CA VAL A 38 -16.13 21.02 13.72
C VAL A 38 -16.52 20.68 15.16
N ASP A 39 -16.87 19.43 15.43
CA ASP A 39 -17.20 18.95 16.78
C ASP A 39 -15.99 19.05 17.74
N ALA A 40 -14.78 18.91 17.21
CA ALA A 40 -13.53 19.14 17.93
C ALA A 40 -13.17 20.63 18.12
N GLY A 41 -13.99 21.56 17.60
CA GLY A 41 -13.84 23.00 17.75
C GLY A 41 -13.06 23.70 16.64
N VAL A 42 -12.78 23.01 15.53
CA VAL A 42 -12.14 23.64 14.36
C VAL A 42 -13.20 24.33 13.51
N ASP A 43 -12.96 25.59 13.16
CA ASP A 43 -13.86 26.34 12.28
C ASP A 43 -13.99 25.67 10.90
N ARG A 44 -15.23 25.52 10.40
CA ARG A 44 -15.53 24.85 9.13
C ARG A 44 -14.79 25.49 7.95
N ARG A 45 -14.68 26.82 7.92
CA ARG A 45 -13.97 27.51 6.84
C ARG A 45 -12.47 27.20 6.88
N THR A 46 -11.90 27.04 8.07
CA THR A 46 -10.51 26.60 8.24
C THR A 46 -10.31 25.19 7.70
N VAL A 47 -11.22 24.25 7.97
CA VAL A 47 -11.14 22.89 7.41
C VAL A 47 -11.21 22.92 5.88
N ALA A 48 -12.21 23.60 5.32
CA ALA A 48 -12.40 23.69 3.87
C ALA A 48 -11.25 24.40 3.13
N ALA A 49 -10.49 25.26 3.81
CA ALA A 49 -9.34 25.95 3.24
C ALA A 49 -8.06 25.09 3.21
N ASN A 50 -8.00 23.99 3.96
CA ASN A 50 -6.80 23.17 4.11
C ASN A 50 -6.98 21.71 3.67
N PHE A 51 -8.22 21.24 3.54
CA PHE A 51 -8.53 19.86 3.22
C PHE A 51 -9.55 19.77 2.09
N GLU A 52 -9.27 18.85 1.18
CA GLU A 52 -10.16 18.43 0.10
C GLU A 52 -10.47 16.93 0.29
N PRO A 53 -11.50 16.38 -0.39
CA PRO A 53 -11.86 14.97 -0.22
C PRO A 53 -10.68 14.02 -0.42
N GLU A 54 -9.84 14.24 -1.44
CA GLU A 54 -8.66 13.42 -1.71
C GLU A 54 -7.56 13.54 -0.65
N SER A 55 -7.46 14.66 0.08
CA SER A 55 -6.39 14.89 1.07
C SER A 55 -6.80 14.58 2.52
N ALA A 56 -8.09 14.59 2.81
CA ALA A 56 -8.63 14.33 4.15
C ALA A 56 -8.69 12.84 4.51
N ILE A 57 -8.73 11.96 3.51
CA ILE A 57 -8.94 10.52 3.70
C ILE A 57 -7.64 9.77 3.40
N TRP A 58 -7.29 8.86 4.29
CA TRP A 58 -6.21 7.91 4.13
C TRP A 58 -6.80 6.53 3.80
N THR A 59 -6.63 6.10 2.56
CA THR A 59 -6.92 4.73 2.12
C THR A 59 -5.65 4.08 1.56
N PRO A 60 -5.48 2.75 1.69
CA PRO A 60 -4.36 2.02 1.11
C PRO A 60 -4.14 2.23 -0.39
N VAL A 61 -5.25 2.39 -1.13
CA VAL A 61 -5.27 2.64 -2.57
C VAL A 61 -6.23 3.79 -2.83
N GLN A 62 -5.86 4.72 -3.71
CA GLN A 62 -6.65 5.91 -4.01
C GLN A 62 -6.62 6.23 -5.50
N LEU A 63 -7.79 6.54 -6.07
CA LEU A 63 -7.87 7.13 -7.40
C LEU A 63 -7.58 8.63 -7.29
N ARG A 64 -6.63 9.13 -8.08
CA ARG A 64 -6.23 10.54 -8.12
C ARG A 64 -6.69 11.16 -9.43
N ALA A 65 -7.83 11.85 -9.39
CA ALA A 65 -8.47 12.38 -10.59
C ALA A 65 -7.60 13.45 -11.28
N GLU A 66 -6.92 14.29 -10.50
CA GLU A 66 -6.03 15.35 -10.99
C GLU A 66 -4.91 14.81 -11.90
N PHE A 67 -4.35 13.65 -11.54
CA PHE A 67 -3.22 13.04 -12.25
C PHE A 67 -3.63 11.91 -13.19
N GLY A 68 -4.88 11.44 -13.11
CA GLY A 68 -5.34 10.26 -13.83
C GLY A 68 -4.61 8.98 -13.39
N THR A 69 -4.23 8.88 -12.11
CA THR A 69 -3.43 7.77 -11.58
C THR A 69 -4.16 7.01 -10.48
N VAL A 70 -3.66 5.80 -10.21
CA VAL A 70 -3.96 5.05 -8.98
C VAL A 70 -2.74 5.17 -8.07
N GLU A 71 -2.94 5.70 -6.87
CA GLU A 71 -1.91 5.87 -5.86
C GLU A 71 -1.97 4.72 -4.85
N TRP A 72 -0.85 4.02 -4.67
CA TRP A 72 -0.68 3.01 -3.63
C TRP A 72 0.06 3.62 -2.43
N ARG A 73 -0.61 3.66 -1.26
CA ARG A 73 -0.21 4.46 -0.09
C ARG A 73 0.18 3.62 1.14
N SER A 74 0.26 2.30 0.97
CA SER A 74 0.55 1.34 2.05
C SER A 74 1.96 0.75 2.12
N PRO A 75 2.85 0.86 1.11
CA PRO A 75 4.21 0.36 1.28
C PRO A 75 4.96 1.08 2.42
N ASP A 76 5.69 0.30 3.22
CA ASP A 76 6.68 0.84 4.15
C ASP A 76 7.88 1.41 3.38
N ALA A 77 8.66 2.25 4.04
CA ALA A 77 9.93 2.72 3.48
C ALA A 77 10.89 1.53 3.29
N ALA A 78 11.44 1.40 2.08
CA ALA A 78 12.37 0.36 1.69
C ALA A 78 13.59 0.95 0.96
N LEU A 79 14.58 0.11 0.64
CA LEU A 79 15.73 0.56 -0.16
C LEU A 79 15.28 0.95 -1.58
N PRO A 80 15.89 1.97 -2.21
CA PRO A 80 15.57 2.39 -3.57
C PRO A 80 15.51 1.23 -4.58
N SER A 81 16.46 0.31 -4.57
CA SER A 81 16.45 -0.86 -5.46
C SER A 81 15.18 -1.72 -5.29
N GLN A 82 14.77 -1.98 -4.05
CA GLN A 82 13.58 -2.76 -3.73
C GLN A 82 12.30 -2.04 -4.15
N VAL A 83 12.26 -0.71 -4.00
CA VAL A 83 11.13 0.11 -4.47
C VAL A 83 11.03 0.07 -5.99
N LEU A 84 12.15 0.19 -6.72
CA LEU A 84 12.18 0.11 -8.18
C LEU A 84 11.78 -1.29 -8.68
N GLN A 85 12.31 -2.35 -8.06
CA GLN A 85 11.94 -3.72 -8.40
C GLN A 85 10.44 -3.98 -8.19
N LEU A 86 9.85 -3.48 -7.10
CA LEU A 86 8.42 -3.57 -6.85
C LEU A 86 7.62 -2.75 -7.86
N ALA A 87 8.08 -1.54 -8.21
CA ALA A 87 7.45 -0.71 -9.22
C ALA A 87 7.46 -1.39 -10.60
N ASP A 88 8.57 -2.03 -11.00
CA ASP A 88 8.68 -2.79 -12.25
C ASP A 88 7.76 -4.02 -12.28
N ALA A 89 7.65 -4.74 -11.16
CA ALA A 89 6.72 -5.87 -11.04
C ALA A 89 5.26 -5.42 -11.19
N VAL A 90 4.88 -4.32 -10.53
CA VAL A 90 3.53 -3.75 -10.64
C VAL A 90 3.29 -3.21 -12.06
N ALA A 91 4.26 -2.52 -12.67
CA ALA A 91 4.15 -2.02 -14.03
C ALA A 91 3.95 -3.16 -15.03
N SER A 92 4.71 -4.24 -14.89
CA SER A 92 4.57 -5.45 -15.71
C SER A 92 3.17 -6.08 -15.59
N LEU A 93 2.63 -6.14 -14.37
CA LEU A 93 1.25 -6.60 -14.15
C LEU A 93 0.20 -5.65 -14.76
N MET A 94 0.41 -4.33 -14.67
CA MET A 94 -0.48 -3.34 -15.30
C MET A 94 -0.40 -3.36 -16.83
N ASP A 95 0.75 -3.71 -17.40
CA ASP A 95 0.89 -3.95 -18.82
C ASP A 95 0.12 -5.19 -19.25
N HIS A 96 0.24 -6.29 -18.48
CA HIS A 96 -0.52 -7.51 -18.70
C HIS A 96 -2.04 -7.32 -18.62
N LEU A 97 -2.50 -6.37 -17.79
CA LEU A 97 -3.91 -6.02 -17.67
C LEU A 97 -4.52 -5.56 -19.02
N ARG A 98 -3.72 -4.96 -19.92
CA ARG A 98 -4.21 -4.43 -21.20
C ARG A 98 -4.59 -5.54 -22.16
N GLY A 99 -5.89 -5.78 -22.29
CA GLY A 99 -6.44 -6.78 -23.22
C GLY A 99 -6.69 -8.14 -22.58
N THR A 100 -6.45 -8.27 -21.29
CA THR A 100 -6.65 -9.50 -20.52
C THR A 100 -8.00 -9.45 -19.80
N GLU A 101 -8.75 -10.57 -19.79
CA GLU A 101 -10.01 -10.64 -19.07
C GLU A 101 -9.77 -10.53 -17.56
N VAL A 102 -10.49 -9.64 -16.88
CA VAL A 102 -10.43 -9.49 -15.43
C VAL A 102 -11.77 -9.85 -14.82
N ARG A 103 -11.76 -10.72 -13.81
CA ARG A 103 -12.96 -11.07 -13.04
C ARG A 103 -12.66 -11.28 -11.57
N ILE A 104 -13.67 -11.08 -10.74
CA ILE A 104 -13.63 -11.37 -9.31
C ILE A 104 -14.32 -12.72 -9.09
N GLU A 105 -13.63 -13.69 -8.48
CA GLU A 105 -14.21 -15.01 -8.19
C GLU A 105 -13.41 -15.77 -7.12
N GLY A 106 -14.11 -16.32 -6.14
CA GLY A 106 -13.55 -17.23 -5.14
C GLY A 106 -12.48 -16.56 -4.27
N GLU A 107 -11.68 -17.35 -3.58
CA GLU A 107 -10.79 -16.83 -2.52
C GLU A 107 -9.32 -16.77 -2.93
N THR A 108 -8.95 -17.38 -4.06
CA THR A 108 -7.56 -17.75 -4.32
C THR A 108 -6.75 -16.71 -5.08
N GLY A 109 -7.36 -16.05 -6.07
CA GLY A 109 -6.66 -15.18 -7.02
C GLY A 109 -5.62 -15.91 -7.91
N ARG A 110 -5.47 -15.47 -9.16
CA ARG A 110 -4.40 -15.93 -10.06
C ARG A 110 -4.26 -15.05 -11.29
N VAL A 111 -3.02 -14.87 -11.75
CA VAL A 111 -2.69 -14.33 -13.07
C VAL A 111 -2.29 -15.46 -14.01
N THR A 112 -2.83 -15.44 -15.23
CA THR A 112 -2.45 -16.30 -16.35
C THR A 112 -2.37 -15.47 -17.62
N ASP A 113 -1.83 -16.02 -18.71
CA ASP A 113 -1.68 -15.31 -19.98
C ASP A 113 -3.00 -14.76 -20.54
N ASP A 114 -4.12 -15.46 -20.32
CA ASP A 114 -5.42 -15.09 -20.91
C ASP A 114 -6.37 -14.35 -19.96
N LYS A 115 -6.14 -14.46 -18.65
CA LYS A 115 -7.05 -13.91 -17.62
C LYS A 115 -6.36 -13.58 -16.30
N ILE A 116 -6.93 -12.60 -15.61
CA ILE A 116 -6.62 -12.21 -14.24
C ILE A 116 -7.87 -12.46 -13.38
N VAL A 117 -7.75 -13.37 -12.42
CA VAL A 117 -8.79 -13.64 -11.44
C VAL A 117 -8.39 -12.97 -10.13
N LEU A 118 -9.18 -11.98 -9.71
CA LEU A 118 -9.07 -11.37 -8.39
C LEU A 118 -9.91 -12.18 -7.39
N PRO A 119 -9.42 -12.41 -6.16
CA PRO A 119 -10.24 -13.01 -5.13
C PRO A 119 -11.36 -12.06 -4.70
N GLU A 120 -12.43 -12.60 -4.13
CA GLU A 120 -13.48 -11.85 -3.47
C GLU A 120 -12.91 -11.01 -2.32
N PHE A 121 -13.56 -9.88 -2.03
CA PHE A 121 -13.00 -8.87 -1.15
C PHE A 121 -12.72 -9.38 0.28
N ASP A 122 -13.54 -10.30 0.79
CA ASP A 122 -13.33 -10.89 2.11
C ASP A 122 -12.03 -11.70 2.18
N ALA A 123 -11.67 -12.40 1.10
CA ALA A 123 -10.40 -13.11 1.00
C ALA A 123 -9.21 -12.14 0.88
N VAL A 124 -9.35 -11.04 0.12
CA VAL A 124 -8.35 -9.96 0.07
C VAL A 124 -8.11 -9.38 1.47
N LEU A 125 -9.17 -9.16 2.24
CA LEU A 125 -9.07 -8.64 3.60
C LEU A 125 -8.37 -9.63 4.53
N ALA A 126 -8.60 -10.93 4.38
CA ALA A 126 -7.87 -11.97 5.10
C ALA A 126 -6.37 -11.93 4.76
N TYR A 127 -6.02 -11.95 3.47
CA TYR A 127 -4.61 -11.84 3.03
C TYR A 127 -3.94 -10.56 3.53
N ALA A 128 -4.62 -9.43 3.51
CA ALA A 128 -4.08 -8.17 4.02
C ALA A 128 -3.81 -8.24 5.53
N ASN A 129 -4.71 -8.85 6.31
CA ASN A 129 -4.49 -9.02 7.75
C ASN A 129 -3.34 -9.99 8.06
N ASP A 130 -3.24 -11.09 7.32
CA ASP A 130 -2.15 -12.06 7.45
C ASP A 130 -0.81 -11.40 7.08
N ALA A 131 -0.76 -10.63 5.98
CA ALA A 131 0.43 -9.90 5.56
C ALA A 131 0.87 -8.84 6.58
N ILE A 132 -0.08 -8.16 7.25
CA ILE A 132 0.25 -7.18 8.30
C ILE A 132 0.86 -7.86 9.54
N ARG A 133 0.44 -9.09 9.87
CA ARG A 133 0.89 -9.80 11.07
C ARG A 133 2.19 -10.56 10.84
N ASP A 134 2.21 -11.34 9.77
CA ASP A 134 3.21 -12.38 9.53
C ASP A 134 3.96 -12.16 8.21
N GLY A 135 3.60 -11.11 7.45
CA GLY A 135 4.24 -10.77 6.19
C GLY A 135 4.15 -11.89 5.16
N ALA A 136 5.18 -11.98 4.33
CA ALA A 136 5.28 -13.02 3.30
C ALA A 136 5.68 -14.40 3.84
N THR A 137 6.03 -14.51 5.12
CA THR A 137 6.31 -15.81 5.77
C THR A 137 5.04 -16.62 6.04
N CYS A 138 3.87 -15.97 5.95
CA CYS A 138 2.59 -16.67 5.99
C CYS A 138 2.35 -17.40 4.67
N ASP A 139 2.17 -18.72 4.73
CA ASP A 139 1.96 -19.56 3.54
C ASP A 139 0.79 -19.07 2.67
N SER A 140 -0.27 -18.54 3.28
CA SER A 140 -1.46 -18.03 2.57
C SER A 140 -1.08 -16.81 1.71
N VAL A 141 -0.29 -15.89 2.26
CA VAL A 141 0.18 -14.66 1.61
C VAL A 141 1.21 -14.98 0.54
N GLY A 142 2.24 -15.77 0.87
CA GLY A 142 3.28 -16.16 -0.09
C GLY A 142 2.69 -16.89 -1.30
N SER A 143 1.80 -17.86 -1.06
CA SER A 143 1.12 -18.58 -2.15
C SER A 143 0.21 -17.68 -2.98
N TYR A 144 -0.42 -16.67 -2.38
CA TYR A 144 -1.23 -15.70 -3.11
C TYR A 144 -0.37 -14.81 -4.01
N LEU A 145 0.72 -14.25 -3.47
CA LEU A 145 1.64 -13.40 -4.23
C LEU A 145 2.27 -14.15 -5.42
N ASP A 146 2.70 -15.40 -5.21
CA ASP A 146 3.21 -16.27 -6.28
C ASP A 146 2.18 -16.47 -7.41
N ARG A 147 0.93 -16.80 -7.07
CA ARG A 147 -0.16 -16.93 -8.06
C ARG A 147 -0.46 -15.62 -8.78
N MET A 148 -0.20 -14.49 -8.16
CA MET A 148 -0.36 -13.16 -8.76
C MET A 148 0.86 -12.72 -9.57
N GLY A 149 1.90 -13.55 -9.65
CA GLY A 149 3.09 -13.33 -10.48
C GLY A 149 4.24 -12.61 -9.76
N PHE A 150 4.21 -12.52 -8.44
CA PHE A 150 5.31 -11.93 -7.67
C PHE A 150 6.30 -12.99 -7.22
N ASP A 151 7.58 -12.77 -7.52
CA ASP A 151 8.69 -13.54 -6.95
C ASP A 151 9.03 -12.96 -5.57
N VAL A 152 8.43 -13.53 -4.52
CA VAL A 152 8.62 -13.08 -3.13
C VAL A 152 10.06 -13.28 -2.67
N ASP A 153 10.72 -14.35 -3.13
CA ASP A 153 12.09 -14.69 -2.72
C ASP A 153 13.13 -13.73 -3.31
N ALA A 154 12.76 -12.96 -4.33
CA ALA A 154 13.57 -11.89 -4.89
C ALA A 154 13.64 -10.63 -4.00
N TYR A 155 12.92 -10.59 -2.87
CA TYR A 155 12.93 -9.47 -1.94
C TYR A 155 13.57 -9.83 -0.60
N GLU A 156 14.30 -8.88 -0.02
CA GLU A 156 14.93 -9.01 1.30
C GLU A 156 14.28 -8.03 2.29
N PRO A 157 13.12 -8.36 2.87
CA PRO A 157 12.42 -7.46 3.78
C PRO A 157 13.24 -7.24 5.05
N VAL A 158 13.18 -6.01 5.57
CA VAL A 158 13.90 -5.63 6.79
C VAL A 158 13.14 -6.05 8.05
N ALA A 159 11.81 -6.17 7.99
CA ALA A 159 10.99 -6.46 9.17
C ALA A 159 11.48 -7.67 10.00
N PRO A 160 11.89 -8.81 9.41
CA PRO A 160 12.44 -9.94 10.17
C PRO A 160 13.72 -9.64 10.95
N THR A 161 14.51 -8.63 10.55
CA THR A 161 15.72 -8.24 11.29
C THR A 161 15.43 -7.48 12.58
N PHE A 162 14.16 -7.09 12.81
CA PHE A 162 13.70 -6.35 13.97
C PHE A 162 12.99 -7.22 15.02
N ASP A 163 13.10 -8.55 14.95
CA ASP A 163 12.57 -9.45 15.98
C ASP A 163 13.38 -9.32 17.28
N ARG A 164 13.00 -8.35 18.12
CA ARG A 164 13.64 -8.04 19.39
C ARG A 164 12.63 -8.13 20.54
N PRO A 165 12.93 -8.91 21.60
CA PRO A 165 12.06 -9.00 22.76
C PRO A 165 12.13 -7.75 23.65
N GLU A 166 13.25 -7.01 23.65
CA GLU A 166 13.42 -5.81 24.45
C GLU A 166 13.05 -4.51 23.69
N PRO A 167 12.54 -3.48 24.40
CA PRO A 167 12.36 -2.15 23.84
C PRO A 167 13.66 -1.55 23.32
N VAL A 168 13.59 -0.84 22.20
CA VAL A 168 14.75 -0.17 21.58
C VAL A 168 15.22 0.98 22.48
N THR A 169 16.46 0.92 22.96
CA THR A 169 17.05 2.04 23.72
C THR A 169 17.47 3.17 22.77
N PRO A 170 17.67 4.42 23.26
CA PRO A 170 18.18 5.51 22.42
C PRO A 170 19.52 5.19 21.74
N ARG A 171 20.36 4.37 22.38
CA ARG A 171 21.63 3.90 21.82
C ARG A 171 21.38 2.93 20.68
N ASP A 172 20.57 1.90 20.89
CA ASP A 172 20.22 0.91 19.85
C ASP A 172 19.57 1.61 18.66
N ALA A 173 18.65 2.54 18.91
CA ALA A 173 18.01 3.34 17.86
C ALA A 173 19.04 4.14 17.03
N ARG A 174 20.15 4.59 17.64
CA ARG A 174 21.23 5.27 16.90
C ARG A 174 22.02 4.27 16.06
N GLU A 175 22.37 3.12 16.61
CA GLU A 175 23.12 2.07 15.90
C GLU A 175 22.30 1.56 14.70
N ILE A 176 21.03 1.18 14.91
CA ILE A 176 20.07 0.80 13.87
C ILE A 176 20.02 1.85 12.75
N ARG A 177 19.88 3.14 13.09
CA ARG A 177 19.81 4.21 12.08
C ARG A 177 21.10 4.34 11.27
N LEU A 178 22.26 4.11 11.88
CA LEU A 178 23.54 4.15 11.16
C LEU A 178 23.68 2.95 10.24
N ASP A 179 23.34 1.75 10.72
CA ASP A 179 23.35 0.54 9.90
C ASP A 179 22.43 0.68 8.68
N HIS A 180 21.24 1.27 8.87
CA HIS A 180 20.32 1.58 7.76
C HIS A 180 20.83 2.67 6.81
N ALA A 181 21.58 3.65 7.33
CA ALA A 181 22.20 4.66 6.50
C ALA A 181 23.32 4.06 5.62
N ASP A 182 24.11 3.14 6.15
CA ASP A 182 25.14 2.42 5.41
C ASP A 182 24.50 1.52 4.33
N ARG A 183 23.44 0.77 4.67
CA ARG A 183 22.67 -0.02 3.69
C ARG A 183 22.12 0.84 2.55
N LEU A 184 21.53 1.99 2.85
CA LEU A 184 21.04 2.93 1.84
C LEU A 184 22.18 3.47 0.97
N GLN A 185 23.31 3.82 1.58
CA GLN A 185 24.48 4.31 0.86
C GLN A 185 25.02 3.26 -0.11
N ASP A 186 25.10 2.00 0.32
CA ASP A 186 25.59 0.90 -0.49
C ASP A 186 24.62 0.57 -1.63
N ASP A 187 23.31 0.57 -1.37
CA ASP A 187 22.26 0.37 -2.38
C ASP A 187 22.37 1.40 -3.52
N VAL A 188 22.49 2.68 -3.16
CA VAL A 188 22.62 3.77 -4.13
C VAL A 188 23.94 3.72 -4.90
N ARG A 189 25.03 3.24 -4.28
CA ARG A 189 26.34 3.13 -4.96
C ARG A 189 26.43 1.94 -5.90
N GLN A 190 25.72 0.86 -5.62
CA GLN A 190 25.67 -0.33 -6.45
C GLN A 190 24.78 -0.14 -7.68
N ALA A 191 23.77 0.74 -7.60
CA ALA A 191 23.02 1.17 -8.76
C ALA A 191 23.97 1.88 -9.75
N ALA A 192 24.24 1.24 -10.89
CA ALA A 192 25.03 1.86 -11.95
C ALA A 192 24.36 3.18 -12.37
N PRO A 193 25.13 4.24 -12.70
CA PRO A 193 24.55 5.46 -13.22
C PRO A 193 23.75 5.11 -14.48
N VAL A 194 22.43 5.37 -14.45
CA VAL A 194 21.61 5.29 -15.65
C VAL A 194 22.12 6.38 -16.58
N ALA A 195 22.71 5.98 -17.71
CA ALA A 195 22.92 6.91 -18.82
C ALA A 195 21.53 7.34 -19.29
N LEU A 196 21.20 8.60 -19.07
CA LEU A 196 20.03 9.22 -19.66
C LEU A 196 20.37 9.47 -21.13
N ASP A 197 19.79 8.68 -22.03
CA ASP A 197 19.79 8.92 -23.49
C ASP A 197 18.75 9.99 -23.87
#